data_AF-A0A969ECL4-F1
#
_entry.id   AF-A0A969ECL4-F1
#
_cell.length_a   1.000
_cell.length_b   1.000
_cell.length_c   1.000
_cell.angle_alpha   90.00
_cell.angle_beta   90.00
_cell.angle_gamma   90.00
#
_symmetry.space_group_name_H-M   'P 1'
#
loop_
_entity.id
_entity.type
_entity.pdbx_description
1 polymer ?
#
loop_
_entity_poly.entity_id
_entity_poly.type
_entity_poly.pdbx_seq_one_letter_code
_entity_poly.pdbx_strand_id
1 'polypeptide(L)'
;MDNYIYIITALLPLTAGMVVLQVNPYHALIMRGILGAVAAMLYAVLGAADVALTEALVGTMLAITLYAVAVRSSLVMRLGVLQEEGMELGSNSFVEGKSKDHFQQLTNALRTLLAKHYMRLELACYPNPKALQQALIAKEVHATCVQPSQQIMNESYGNKQSTSLERYPYQTQIRVHRLYEILQTELSSLGTTLIDVDAVDAKDSTEGNP
;
A
#
# COMPACT_ATOMS: atom_id res chain seq x y z
N MET A 1 -48.91 -11.95 6.99
CA MET A 1 -47.45 -12.02 6.79
C MET A 1 -46.80 -11.75 8.11
N ASP A 2 -45.97 -12.68 8.54
CA ASP A 2 -45.46 -12.72 9.90
C ASP A 2 -44.40 -11.63 10.11
N ASN A 3 -44.40 -11.02 11.30
CA ASN A 3 -43.52 -9.90 11.66
C ASN A 3 -42.03 -10.17 11.40
N TYR A 4 -41.60 -11.44 11.42
CA TYR A 4 -40.21 -11.83 11.15
C TYR A 4 -39.77 -11.55 9.70
N ILE A 5 -40.66 -11.62 8.71
CA ILE A 5 -40.30 -11.36 7.30
C ILE A 5 -39.88 -9.90 7.12
N TYR A 6 -40.58 -8.97 7.77
CA TYR A 6 -40.22 -7.55 7.74
C TYR A 6 -38.87 -7.29 8.40
N ILE A 7 -38.59 -7.98 9.52
CA ILE A 7 -37.29 -7.86 10.22
C ILE A 7 -36.15 -8.36 9.34
N ILE A 8 -36.30 -9.53 8.71
CA ILE A 8 -35.27 -10.10 7.81
C ILE A 8 -35.06 -9.21 6.58
N THR A 9 -36.15 -8.70 6.00
CA THR A 9 -36.08 -7.81 4.83
C THR A 9 -35.38 -6.50 5.16
N ALA A 10 -35.59 -5.95 6.36
CA ALA A 10 -34.90 -4.74 6.83
C ALA A 10 -33.41 -4.96 7.14
N LEU A 11 -33.01 -6.20 7.45
CA LEU A 11 -31.61 -6.56 7.70
C LEU A 11 -30.74 -6.49 6.44
N LEU A 12 -31.34 -6.71 5.26
CA LEU A 12 -30.65 -6.69 3.98
C LEU A 12 -30.08 -5.31 3.60
N PRO A 13 -30.87 -4.21 3.57
CA PRO A 13 -30.32 -2.87 3.30
C PRO A 13 -29.36 -2.40 4.41
N LEU A 14 -29.58 -2.82 5.66
CA LEU A 14 -28.67 -2.52 6.78
C LEU A 14 -27.28 -3.15 6.57
N THR A 15 -27.24 -4.44 6.26
CA THR A 15 -25.98 -5.15 5.99
C THR A 15 -25.31 -4.65 4.71
N ALA A 16 -26.09 -4.29 3.68
CA ALA A 16 -25.57 -3.67 2.46
C ALA A 16 -24.89 -2.32 2.75
N GLY A 17 -25.51 -1.47 3.59
CA GLY A 17 -24.92 -0.22 4.03
C GLY A 17 -23.58 -0.42 4.74
N MET A 18 -23.50 -1.40 5.65
CA MET A 18 -22.24 -1.71 6.34
C MET A 18 -21.13 -2.15 5.39
N VAL A 19 -21.45 -2.88 4.31
CA VAL A 19 -20.47 -3.29 3.29
C VAL A 19 -19.92 -2.07 2.54
N VAL A 20 -20.80 -1.16 2.11
CA VAL A 20 -20.42 0.01 1.30
C VAL A 20 -19.57 1.01 2.09
N LEU A 21 -19.80 1.14 3.39
CA LEU A 21 -19.08 2.08 4.25
C LEU A 21 -17.70 1.56 4.71
N GLN A 22 -17.36 0.30 4.44
CA GLN A 22 -16.17 -0.32 4.98
C GLN A 22 -14.90 0.03 4.17
N VAL A 23 -13.94 0.70 4.81
CA VAL A 23 -12.69 1.17 4.18
C VAL A 23 -11.60 0.07 4.09
N ASN A 24 -11.69 -0.95 4.94
CA ASN A 24 -10.75 -2.07 4.93
C ASN A 24 -11.29 -3.22 4.05
N PRO A 25 -10.59 -3.62 2.98
CA PRO A 25 -11.06 -4.65 2.05
C PRO A 25 -11.32 -6.00 2.71
N TYR A 26 -10.58 -6.35 3.77
CA TYR A 26 -10.81 -7.60 4.51
C TYR A 26 -12.12 -7.59 5.27
N HIS A 27 -12.40 -6.50 5.97
CA HIS A 27 -13.67 -6.36 6.68
C HIS A 27 -14.84 -6.25 5.69
N ALA A 28 -14.65 -5.56 4.56
CA ALA A 28 -15.66 -5.47 3.52
C ALA A 28 -16.00 -6.87 2.95
N LEU A 29 -14.98 -7.73 2.78
CA LEU A 29 -15.15 -9.10 2.33
C LEU A 29 -15.95 -9.97 3.32
N ILE A 30 -15.66 -9.85 4.63
CA ILE A 30 -16.41 -10.57 5.67
C ILE A 30 -17.87 -10.09 5.68
N MET A 31 -18.09 -8.78 5.66
CA MET A 31 -19.44 -8.20 5.63
C MET A 31 -20.19 -8.57 4.35
N ARG A 32 -19.49 -8.70 3.21
CA ARG A 32 -20.07 -9.17 1.94
C ARG A 32 -20.59 -10.60 2.05
N GLY A 33 -19.87 -11.47 2.78
CA GLY A 33 -20.35 -12.83 3.08
C GLY A 33 -21.59 -12.85 3.95
N ILE A 34 -21.64 -11.98 4.97
CA ILE A 34 -22.82 -11.84 5.83
C ILE A 34 -24.03 -11.34 5.02
N LEU A 35 -23.85 -10.31 4.19
CA LEU A 35 -24.91 -9.77 3.33
C LEU A 35 -25.54 -10.87 2.47
N GLY A 36 -24.73 -11.69 1.82
CA GLY A 36 -25.25 -12.73 0.95
C GLY A 36 -25.81 -13.95 1.70
N ALA A 37 -25.32 -14.25 2.91
CA ALA A 37 -25.97 -15.23 3.78
C ALA A 37 -27.38 -14.77 4.21
N VAL A 38 -27.54 -13.47 4.51
CA VAL A 38 -28.84 -12.85 4.78
C VAL A 38 -29.74 -12.90 3.54
N ALA A 39 -29.19 -12.63 2.35
CA ALA A 39 -29.92 -12.72 1.09
C ALA A 39 -30.42 -14.15 0.81
N ALA A 40 -29.56 -15.17 0.96
CA ALA A 40 -29.93 -16.57 0.79
C ALA A 40 -31.00 -17.01 1.81
N MET A 41 -30.89 -16.57 3.07
CA MET A 41 -31.92 -16.81 4.09
C MET A 41 -33.26 -16.19 3.70
N LEU A 42 -33.26 -14.95 3.19
CA LEU A 42 -34.47 -14.27 2.74
C LEU A 42 -35.12 -15.03 1.56
N TYR A 43 -34.34 -15.45 0.57
CA TYR A 43 -34.86 -16.25 -0.55
C TYR A 43 -35.46 -17.58 -0.09
N ALA A 44 -34.83 -18.26 0.87
CA ALA A 44 -35.35 -19.51 1.42
C ALA A 44 -36.68 -19.30 2.17
N VAL A 45 -36.78 -18.24 2.99
CA VAL A 45 -38.01 -17.88 3.72
C VAL A 45 -39.15 -17.49 2.77
N LEU A 46 -38.84 -16.89 1.62
CA LEU A 46 -39.82 -16.56 0.57
C LEU A 46 -40.21 -17.76 -0.30
N GLY A 47 -39.67 -18.96 -0.03
CA GLY A 47 -40.00 -20.19 -0.77
C GLY A 47 -39.19 -20.39 -2.06
N ALA A 48 -38.19 -19.55 -2.33
CA ALA A 48 -37.32 -19.64 -3.48
C ALA A 48 -36.03 -20.43 -3.15
N ALA A 49 -36.19 -21.73 -2.87
CA ALA A 49 -35.08 -22.60 -2.42
C ALA A 49 -33.92 -22.70 -3.44
N ASP A 50 -34.24 -22.84 -4.72
CA ASP A 50 -33.22 -22.93 -5.79
C ASP A 50 -32.44 -21.61 -5.94
N VAL A 51 -33.11 -20.48 -5.74
CA VAL A 51 -32.48 -19.14 -5.76
C VAL A 51 -31.61 -18.96 -4.51
N ALA A 52 -32.06 -19.42 -3.35
CA ALA A 52 -31.26 -19.37 -2.12
C ALA A 52 -29.96 -20.17 -2.24
N LEU A 53 -30.03 -21.37 -2.83
CA LEU A 53 -28.86 -22.23 -3.04
C LEU A 53 -27.85 -21.58 -4.00
N THR A 54 -28.34 -21.00 -5.10
CA THR A 54 -27.48 -20.35 -6.10
C THR A 54 -26.90 -19.03 -5.59
N GLU A 55 -27.63 -18.26 -4.78
CA GLU A 55 -27.08 -17.10 -4.09
C GLU A 55 -25.97 -17.53 -3.13
N ALA A 56 -26.17 -18.56 -2.32
CA ALA A 56 -25.13 -19.04 -1.41
C ALA A 56 -23.88 -19.51 -2.18
N LEU A 57 -24.04 -20.35 -3.20
CA LEU A 57 -22.89 -20.95 -3.90
C LEU A 57 -22.24 -20.00 -4.91
N VAL A 58 -23.01 -19.47 -5.85
CA VAL A 58 -22.49 -18.66 -6.96
C VAL A 58 -22.47 -17.17 -6.57
N GLY A 59 -23.49 -16.71 -5.86
CA GLY A 59 -23.58 -15.31 -5.42
C GLY A 59 -22.53 -14.95 -4.37
N THR A 60 -22.39 -15.77 -3.32
CA THR A 60 -21.50 -15.46 -2.18
C THR A 60 -20.17 -16.18 -2.23
N MET A 61 -20.14 -17.51 -2.29
CA MET A 61 -18.89 -18.27 -2.16
C MET A 61 -17.92 -17.97 -3.30
N LEU A 62 -18.42 -17.96 -4.55
CA LEU A 62 -17.61 -17.63 -5.72
C LEU A 62 -17.18 -16.15 -5.69
N ALA A 63 -18.08 -15.21 -5.40
CA ALA A 63 -17.72 -13.79 -5.34
C ALA A 63 -16.69 -13.50 -4.24
N ILE A 64 -16.83 -14.10 -3.06
CA ILE A 64 -15.87 -13.98 -1.95
C ILE A 64 -14.53 -14.57 -2.36
N THR A 65 -14.51 -15.72 -3.02
CA THR A 65 -13.27 -16.37 -3.45
C THR A 65 -12.54 -15.52 -4.48
N LEU A 66 -13.23 -15.03 -5.51
CA LEU A 66 -12.64 -14.14 -6.51
C LEU A 66 -12.16 -12.84 -5.89
N TYR A 67 -12.92 -12.25 -4.98
CA TYR A 67 -12.52 -11.02 -4.30
C TYR A 67 -11.32 -11.26 -3.37
N ALA A 68 -11.27 -12.38 -2.65
CA ALA A 68 -10.13 -12.76 -1.83
C ALA A 68 -8.86 -12.90 -2.67
N VAL A 69 -8.97 -13.55 -3.84
CA VAL A 69 -7.86 -13.66 -4.80
C VAL A 69 -7.45 -12.29 -5.32
N ALA A 70 -8.42 -11.46 -5.71
CA ALA A 70 -8.17 -10.10 -6.20
C ALA A 70 -7.45 -9.26 -5.15
N VAL A 71 -7.97 -9.18 -3.92
CA VAL A 71 -7.36 -8.45 -2.79
C VAL A 71 -5.95 -8.95 -2.51
N ARG A 72 -5.77 -10.27 -2.43
CA ARG A 72 -4.45 -10.86 -2.19
C ARG A 72 -3.47 -10.54 -3.32
N SER A 73 -3.94 -10.48 -4.56
CA SER A 73 -3.12 -10.14 -5.72
C SER A 73 -2.84 -8.64 -5.87
N SER A 74 -3.71 -7.77 -5.35
CA SER A 74 -3.60 -6.32 -5.47
C SER A 74 -2.86 -5.64 -4.32
N LEU A 75 -2.69 -6.32 -3.18
CA LEU A 75 -2.01 -5.78 -1.99
C LEU A 75 -0.48 -5.92 -2.10
N VAL A 76 0.10 -5.27 -3.11
CA VAL A 76 1.54 -5.25 -3.35
C VAL A 76 2.04 -3.81 -3.36
N MET A 77 3.02 -3.53 -2.50
CA MET A 77 3.78 -2.29 -2.52
C MET A 77 5.06 -2.50 -3.32
N ARG A 78 5.15 -1.83 -4.47
CA ARG A 78 6.37 -1.79 -5.30
C ARG A 78 7.27 -0.65 -4.84
N LEU A 79 8.45 -0.98 -4.30
CA LEU A 79 9.49 -0.06 -3.89
C LEU A 79 10.58 0.00 -4.98
N GLY A 80 10.77 1.17 -5.57
CA GLY A 80 11.83 1.44 -6.52
C GLY A 80 13.15 1.73 -5.80
N VAL A 81 14.23 1.07 -6.21
CA VAL A 81 15.60 1.27 -5.70
C VAL A 81 16.58 1.41 -6.86
N LEU A 82 17.72 2.05 -6.65
CA LEU A 82 18.75 2.16 -7.68
C LEU A 82 19.47 0.82 -7.88
N GLN A 83 19.91 0.53 -9.10
CA GLN A 83 20.51 -0.76 -9.47
C GLN A 83 21.79 -1.06 -8.68
N GLU A 84 22.56 -0.04 -8.29
CA GLU A 84 23.73 -0.18 -7.41
C GLU A 84 23.34 -0.74 -6.02
N GLU A 85 22.14 -0.41 -5.53
CA GLU A 85 21.60 -0.89 -4.26
C GLU A 85 20.86 -2.23 -4.41
N GLY A 86 20.33 -2.51 -5.61
CA GLY A 86 19.51 -3.69 -5.91
C GLY A 86 20.27 -4.93 -6.41
N MET A 87 21.42 -4.76 -7.05
CA MET A 87 22.22 -5.86 -7.62
C MET A 87 23.05 -6.61 -6.57
N GLU A 88 23.21 -6.04 -5.37
CA GLU A 88 24.02 -6.60 -4.29
C GLU A 88 23.26 -7.51 -3.32
N LEU A 89 21.97 -7.75 -3.54
CA LEU A 89 21.19 -8.73 -2.76
C LEU A 89 21.45 -10.20 -3.20
N GLY A 90 22.16 -10.41 -4.33
CA GLY A 90 22.32 -11.72 -4.98
C GLY A 90 23.75 -12.24 -5.12
N SER A 91 24.78 -11.48 -4.72
CA SER A 91 26.18 -11.92 -4.85
C SER A 91 27.03 -11.51 -3.64
N ASN A 92 27.65 -12.51 -3.01
CA ASN A 92 28.56 -12.41 -1.87
C ASN A 92 29.88 -11.69 -2.23
N SER A 93 29.87 -10.41 -2.56
CA SER A 93 31.09 -9.62 -2.77
C SER A 93 31.34 -8.63 -1.63
N PHE A 94 32.42 -8.91 -0.93
CA PHE A 94 33.02 -8.16 0.18
C PHE A 94 33.58 -6.80 -0.28
N VAL A 95 32.77 -5.74 -0.33
CA VAL A 95 33.22 -4.34 -0.20
C VAL A 95 32.05 -3.50 0.38
N GLU A 96 32.31 -2.69 1.42
CA GLU A 96 31.40 -1.71 2.10
C GLU A 96 30.26 -2.22 3.02
N GLY A 97 30.64 -2.83 4.15
CA GLY A 97 29.73 -3.44 5.14
C GLY A 97 29.08 -2.54 6.21
N LYS A 98 28.68 -1.30 5.91
CA LYS A 98 27.82 -0.50 6.85
C LYS A 98 26.53 -0.01 6.21
N SER A 99 26.60 0.50 4.99
CA SER A 99 25.41 0.95 4.24
C SER A 99 24.50 -0.22 3.84
N LYS A 100 25.09 -1.39 3.50
CA LYS A 100 24.36 -2.63 3.13
C LYS A 100 23.52 -3.18 4.27
N ASP A 101 24.09 -3.23 5.48
CA ASP A 101 23.39 -3.73 6.67
C ASP A 101 22.18 -2.85 7.00
N HIS A 102 22.31 -1.52 6.89
CA HIS A 102 21.22 -0.60 7.14
C HIS A 102 20.08 -0.72 6.11
N PHE A 103 20.41 -0.90 4.82
CA PHE A 103 19.38 -1.09 3.78
C PHE A 103 18.66 -2.42 3.90
N GLN A 104 19.38 -3.50 4.23
CA GLN A 104 18.77 -4.81 4.50
C GLN A 104 17.88 -4.76 5.75
N GLN A 105 18.32 -4.08 6.81
CA GLN A 105 17.50 -3.86 8.01
C GLN A 105 16.23 -3.07 7.70
N LEU A 106 16.33 -1.97 6.94
CA LEU A 106 15.17 -1.18 6.49
C LEU A 106 14.21 -2.02 5.65
N THR A 107 14.73 -2.77 4.67
CA THR A 107 13.91 -3.64 3.81
C THR A 107 13.22 -4.74 4.61
N ASN A 108 13.91 -5.33 5.59
CA ASN A 108 13.33 -6.36 6.46
C ASN A 108 12.30 -5.77 7.42
N ALA A 109 12.53 -4.56 7.94
CA ALA A 109 11.55 -3.83 8.74
C ALA A 109 10.29 -3.52 7.92
N LEU A 110 10.46 -3.01 6.69
CA LEU A 110 9.36 -2.76 5.75
C LEU A 110 8.59 -4.03 5.40
N ARG A 111 9.28 -5.15 5.11
CA ARG A 111 8.63 -6.45 4.87
C ARG A 111 7.81 -6.89 6.07
N THR A 112 8.35 -6.74 7.27
CA THR A 112 7.67 -7.12 8.52
C THR A 112 6.44 -6.26 8.77
N LEU A 113 6.55 -4.95 8.53
CA LEU A 113 5.45 -3.99 8.63
C LEU A 113 4.37 -4.29 7.60
N LEU A 114 4.74 -4.41 6.33
CA LEU A 114 3.80 -4.70 5.25
C LEU A 114 3.09 -6.04 5.48
N ALA A 115 3.80 -7.05 6.00
CA ALA A 115 3.21 -8.34 6.36
C ALA A 115 2.13 -8.21 7.46
N LYS A 116 2.30 -7.32 8.45
CA LYS A 116 1.24 -7.04 9.45
C LYS A 116 -0.04 -6.48 8.82
N HIS A 117 0.10 -5.79 7.68
CA HIS A 117 -1.01 -5.22 6.92
C HIS A 117 -1.41 -6.08 5.70
N TYR A 118 -0.98 -7.34 5.65
CA TYR A 118 -1.23 -8.28 4.55
C TYR A 118 -0.76 -7.80 3.16
N MET A 119 0.19 -6.87 3.13
CA MET A 119 0.81 -6.37 1.91
C MET A 119 2.13 -7.09 1.64
N ARG A 120 2.46 -7.27 0.35
CA ARG A 120 3.78 -7.77 -0.08
C ARG A 120 4.66 -6.62 -0.54
N LEU A 121 5.94 -6.68 -0.21
CA LEU A 121 6.95 -5.77 -0.75
C LEU A 121 7.56 -6.38 -2.01
N GLU A 122 7.48 -5.66 -3.12
CA GLU A 122 8.22 -5.95 -4.35
C GLU A 122 9.28 -4.88 -4.56
N LEU A 123 10.52 -5.29 -4.81
CA LEU A 123 11.63 -4.38 -5.12
C LEU A 123 11.79 -4.31 -6.63
N ALA A 124 11.82 -3.10 -7.18
CA ALA A 124 12.08 -2.83 -8.59
C ALA A 124 13.37 -2.02 -8.72
N CYS A 125 14.36 -2.57 -9.42
CA CYS A 125 15.68 -1.95 -9.58
C CYS A 125 15.72 -1.10 -10.87
N TYR A 126 16.19 0.15 -10.76
CA TYR A 126 16.30 1.06 -11.90
C TYR A 126 17.76 1.52 -12.12
N PRO A 127 18.22 1.62 -13.38
CA PRO A 127 19.63 1.87 -13.69
C PRO A 127 20.08 3.31 -13.43
N ASN A 128 19.16 4.27 -13.34
CA ASN A 128 19.50 5.66 -13.11
C ASN A 128 18.39 6.39 -12.33
N PRO A 129 18.72 7.48 -11.60
CA PRO A 129 17.75 8.20 -10.79
C PRO A 129 16.63 8.84 -11.62
N LYS A 130 16.90 9.21 -12.88
CA LYS A 130 15.87 9.75 -13.79
C LYS A 130 14.81 8.71 -14.15
N ALA A 131 15.21 7.45 -14.37
CA ALA A 131 14.32 6.33 -14.67
C ALA A 131 13.52 5.92 -13.43
N LEU A 132 14.14 5.98 -12.25
CA LEU A 132 13.46 5.77 -10.98
C LEU A 132 12.39 6.84 -10.72
N GLN A 133 12.72 8.11 -10.93
CA GLN A 133 11.78 9.22 -10.83
C GLN A 133 10.68 9.14 -11.89
N GLN A 134 11.03 8.77 -13.12
CA GLN A 134 10.06 8.53 -14.19
C GLN A 134 9.11 7.38 -13.85
N ALA A 135 9.60 6.30 -13.24
CA ALA A 135 8.77 5.19 -12.78
C ALA A 135 7.82 5.58 -11.64
N LEU A 136 8.23 6.51 -10.78
CA LEU A 136 7.38 7.08 -9.74
C LEU A 136 6.25 7.94 -10.35
N ILE A 137 6.58 8.79 -11.32
CA ILE A 137 5.62 9.62 -12.06
C ILE A 137 4.66 8.74 -12.89
N ALA A 138 5.19 7.73 -13.57
CA ALA A 138 4.43 6.77 -14.38
C ALA A 138 3.60 5.79 -13.54
N LYS A 139 3.67 5.87 -12.19
CA LYS A 139 2.96 5.00 -11.23
C LYS A 139 3.35 3.52 -11.34
N GLU A 140 4.53 3.23 -11.88
CA GLU A 140 5.08 1.87 -11.90
C GLU A 140 5.56 1.45 -10.50
N VAL A 141 6.08 2.40 -9.71
CA VAL A 141 6.46 2.21 -8.31
C VAL A 141 5.60 3.05 -7.38
N HIS A 142 5.38 2.56 -6.17
CA HIS A 142 4.55 3.20 -5.14
C HIS A 142 5.37 4.09 -4.21
N ALA A 143 6.66 3.76 -4.07
CA ALA A 143 7.64 4.51 -3.32
C ALA A 143 9.03 4.35 -3.94
N THR A 144 9.93 5.29 -3.66
CA THR A 144 11.36 5.19 -3.99
C THR A 144 12.18 5.33 -2.71
N CYS A 145 13.29 4.60 -2.61
CA CYS A 145 14.27 4.76 -1.54
C CYS A 145 15.60 5.15 -2.19
N VAL A 146 16.18 6.28 -1.78
CA VAL A 146 17.46 6.77 -2.30
C VAL A 146 18.34 7.22 -1.14
N GLN A 147 19.63 6.87 -1.18
CA GLN A 147 20.61 7.39 -0.22
C GLN A 147 20.94 8.88 -0.53
N PRO A 148 20.79 9.82 0.41
CA PRO A 148 21.01 11.25 0.16
C PRO A 148 22.46 11.61 -0.24
N SER A 149 23.43 10.71 -0.04
CA SER A 149 24.81 10.86 -0.54
C SER A 149 24.92 10.91 -2.07
N GLN A 150 23.97 10.33 -2.81
CA GLN A 150 23.99 10.32 -4.29
C GLN A 150 23.35 11.57 -4.91
N GLN A 151 22.57 12.34 -4.14
CA GLN A 151 21.96 13.59 -4.64
C GLN A 151 22.98 14.73 -4.76
N ILE A 152 24.09 14.66 -4.01
CA ILE A 152 25.08 15.75 -3.87
C ILE A 152 26.09 15.80 -5.04
N MET A 153 26.21 14.77 -5.89
CA MET A 153 27.20 14.80 -6.98
C MET A 153 26.77 15.55 -8.25
N ASN A 154 25.52 16.00 -8.37
CA ASN A 154 25.03 16.66 -9.59
C ASN A 154 24.73 18.16 -9.46
N GLU A 155 24.97 18.79 -8.31
CA GLU A 155 24.90 20.25 -8.19
C GLU A 155 26.27 20.84 -7.82
N SER A 156 26.77 21.62 -8.76
CA SER A 156 28.12 22.16 -8.87
C SER A 156 28.60 23.00 -7.68
N TYR A 157 29.92 22.98 -7.47
CA TYR A 157 30.79 23.96 -6.80
C TYR A 157 30.11 25.21 -6.21
N GLY A 158 30.08 25.32 -4.87
CA GLY A 158 29.64 26.56 -4.22
C GLY A 158 29.60 26.54 -2.69
N ASN A 159 30.77 26.67 -2.06
CA ASN A 159 31.04 27.38 -0.79
C ASN A 159 30.21 27.10 0.50
N LYS A 160 30.89 26.40 1.43
CA LYS A 160 30.99 26.59 2.90
C LYS A 160 29.76 26.79 3.81
N GLN A 161 29.83 25.95 4.85
CA GLN A 161 29.56 26.18 6.29
C GLN A 161 28.19 25.81 6.86
N SER A 162 28.17 24.56 7.34
CA SER A 162 27.84 24.15 8.70
C SER A 162 26.47 24.51 9.25
N THR A 163 25.61 23.50 9.36
CA THR A 163 24.83 23.27 10.59
C THR A 163 24.54 21.78 10.73
N SER A 164 24.75 21.29 11.93
CA SER A 164 24.54 19.92 12.38
C SER A 164 23.10 19.45 12.12
N LEU A 165 22.91 18.69 11.04
CA LEU A 165 21.72 17.86 10.86
C LEU A 165 22.19 16.41 10.88
N GLU A 166 21.60 15.64 11.78
CA GLU A 166 21.80 14.20 11.86
C GLU A 166 21.67 13.59 10.47
N ARG A 167 22.69 12.82 10.09
CA ARG A 167 22.88 12.32 8.73
C ARG A 167 21.91 11.16 8.50
N TYR A 168 20.66 11.49 8.21
CA TYR A 168 19.63 10.50 7.93
C TYR A 168 20.05 9.67 6.71
N PRO A 169 20.15 8.33 6.83
CA PRO A 169 20.83 7.51 5.84
C PRO A 169 20.00 7.26 4.57
N TYR A 170 18.69 7.50 4.56
CA TYR A 170 17.84 7.26 3.39
C TYR A 170 16.70 8.28 3.31
N GLN A 171 16.34 8.66 2.08
CA GLN A 171 15.18 9.47 1.76
C GLN A 171 14.18 8.59 1.02
N THR A 172 12.96 8.49 1.58
CA THR A 172 11.89 7.67 1.00
C THR A 172 10.78 8.58 0.52
N GLN A 173 10.48 8.56 -0.79
CA GLN A 173 9.35 9.27 -1.37
C GLN A 173 8.19 8.29 -1.52
N ILE A 174 7.01 8.64 -0.99
CA ILE A 174 5.80 7.80 -1.06
C ILE A 174 4.68 8.63 -1.69
N ARG A 175 4.03 8.07 -2.72
CA ARG A 175 2.91 8.73 -3.40
C ARG A 175 1.54 8.40 -2.80
N VAL A 176 1.38 7.20 -2.25
CA VAL A 176 0.07 6.76 -1.77
C VAL A 176 -0.13 7.26 -0.34
N HIS A 177 -0.99 8.26 -0.14
CA HIS A 177 -1.25 8.89 1.16
C HIS A 177 -1.57 7.88 2.28
N ARG A 178 -2.40 6.85 2.01
CA ARG A 178 -2.69 5.78 2.98
C ARG A 178 -1.47 4.93 3.33
N LEU A 179 -0.56 4.71 2.38
CA LEU A 179 0.73 4.06 2.67
C LEU A 179 1.62 5.00 3.47
N TYR A 180 1.64 6.30 3.13
CA TYR A 180 2.37 7.30 3.90
C TYR A 180 1.93 7.31 5.36
N GLU A 181 0.64 7.33 5.67
CA GLU A 181 0.12 7.25 7.05
C GLU A 181 0.54 5.97 7.78
N ILE A 182 0.46 4.82 7.11
CA ILE A 182 0.85 3.51 7.67
C ILE A 182 2.38 3.46 7.93
N LEU A 183 3.17 4.09 7.06
CA LEU A 183 4.63 4.08 7.14
C LEU A 183 5.17 5.19 8.07
N GLN A 184 4.48 6.31 8.21
CA GLN A 184 4.93 7.47 9.01
C GLN A 184 5.10 7.15 10.50
N THR A 185 4.23 6.32 11.06
CA THR A 185 4.28 5.93 12.48
C THR A 185 5.51 5.08 12.81
N GLU A 186 5.99 4.26 11.88
CA GLU A 186 7.08 3.31 12.12
C GLU A 186 8.42 3.79 11.53
N LEU A 187 8.45 4.51 10.39
CA LEU A 187 9.69 5.06 9.82
C LEU A 187 10.23 6.29 10.55
N SER A 188 9.40 6.99 11.32
CA SER A 188 9.86 8.00 12.29
C SER A 188 10.77 7.38 13.36
N SER A 189 10.63 6.07 13.63
CA SER A 189 11.52 5.35 14.55
C SER A 189 12.85 4.92 13.90
N LEU A 190 12.92 4.89 12.56
CA LEU A 190 14.09 4.46 11.79
C LEU A 190 14.95 5.62 11.25
N GLY A 191 14.65 6.87 11.61
CA GLY A 191 15.42 8.04 11.18
C GLY A 191 15.43 8.23 9.66
N THR A 192 14.30 7.95 8.99
CA THR A 192 14.16 8.11 7.54
C THR A 192 13.28 9.33 7.25
N THR A 193 13.75 10.24 6.39
CA THR A 193 12.95 11.41 5.99
C THR A 193 11.95 10.98 4.92
N LEU A 194 10.67 11.05 5.27
CA LEU A 194 9.54 10.76 4.40
C LEU A 194 9.09 12.03 3.69
N ILE A 195 9.03 12.00 2.37
CA ILE A 195 8.43 13.08 1.56
C ILE A 195 7.19 12.54 0.87
N ASP A 196 6.05 13.15 1.18
CA ASP A 196 4.79 12.96 0.46
C ASP A 196 4.88 13.72 -0.87
N VAL A 197 4.86 13.00 -1.99
CA VAL A 197 5.00 13.58 -3.32
C VAL A 197 3.74 14.35 -3.74
N ASP A 198 2.56 13.93 -3.27
CA ASP A 198 1.29 14.60 -3.60
C ASP A 198 1.16 15.94 -2.86
N ALA A 199 1.86 16.11 -1.73
CA ALA A 199 1.92 17.39 -0.99
C ALA A 199 2.93 18.40 -1.57
N VAL A 200 3.94 17.92 -2.31
CA VAL A 200 4.96 18.78 -2.96
C VAL A 200 4.38 19.42 -4.23
N ASP A 201 3.58 18.68 -5.01
CA ASP A 201 2.93 19.19 -6.22
C ASP A 201 1.83 20.24 -5.90
N ALA A 202 1.23 20.16 -4.72
CA ALA A 202 0.24 21.15 -4.26
C ALA A 202 0.86 22.52 -3.94
N LYS A 203 2.14 22.58 -3.55
CA LYS A 203 2.80 23.85 -3.19
C LYS A 203 3.36 24.63 -4.39
N ASP A 204 3.75 23.94 -5.46
CA ASP A 204 4.31 24.59 -6.66
C ASP A 204 3.24 25.30 -7.51
N SER A 205 1.96 25.02 -7.26
CA SER A 205 0.84 25.69 -7.94
C SER A 205 0.40 27.02 -7.30
N THR A 206 1.01 27.45 -6.18
CA THR A 206 0.66 28.70 -5.48
C THR A 206 1.69 29.82 -5.55
N GLU A 207 2.91 29.59 -6.04
CA GLU A 207 3.95 30.63 -6.19
C GLU A 207 4.23 31.01 -7.66
N GLY A 208 3.19 30.96 -8.49
CA GLY A 208 3.27 31.34 -9.90
C GLY A 208 2.12 32.24 -10.33
N ASN A 209 2.02 33.46 -9.79
CA ASN A 209 1.32 34.54 -10.50
C ASN A 209 2.02 35.88 -10.20
N PRO A 210 2.49 36.61 -11.24
CA PRO A 210 3.29 37.84 -11.11
C PRO A 210 2.54 39.03 -10.51
#